data_AF-A0A931WQR5-F1
#
_entry.id   AF-A0A931WQR5-F1
#
_cell.length_a   1.000
_cell.length_b   1.000
_cell.length_c   1.000
_cell.angle_alpha   90.00
_cell.angle_beta   90.00
_cell.angle_gamma   90.00
#
_symmetry.space_group_name_H-M   'P 1'
#
loop_
_entity.id
_entity.type
_entity.pdbx_description
1 polymer ?
#
loop_
_entity_poly.entity_id
_entity_poly.type
_entity_poly.pdbx_seq_one_letter_code
_entity_poly.pdbx_strand_id
1 'polypeptide(L)'
;MDSVVDPSADVIWESVSTTISARGTEEKFPRNDEEWKGVRRAAIQLMEGTNLLLIPGRRVAQSGEKSEAPNIELEPEQIEALINQDRETWQKLAHGLYDSVIPVLAAIDKKSAEELLNTSDAIDRACETCHLKYWYPNEARNPQLQEGPKDAEKK
;
A
#
# COMPACT_ATOMS: atom_id res chain seq x y z
N MET A 1 -2.40 6.95 -7.44
CA MET A 1 -2.39 5.65 -6.74
C MET A 1 -3.79 5.07 -6.73
N ASP A 2 -4.77 5.88 -6.31
CA ASP A 2 -6.22 5.67 -6.30
C ASP A 2 -6.79 4.71 -7.37
N SER A 3 -6.46 4.86 -8.66
CA SER A 3 -7.18 4.06 -9.67
C SER A 3 -6.70 2.61 -9.85
N VAL A 4 -5.50 2.25 -9.38
CA VAL A 4 -4.92 0.91 -9.64
C VAL A 4 -4.19 0.36 -8.43
N VAL A 5 -3.24 1.12 -7.88
CA VAL A 5 -2.34 0.63 -6.82
C VAL A 5 -3.11 0.42 -5.53
N ASP A 6 -3.87 1.43 -5.12
CA ASP A 6 -4.60 1.45 -3.85
C ASP A 6 -5.68 0.35 -3.78
N PRO A 7 -6.67 0.28 -4.72
CA PRO A 7 -7.70 -0.75 -4.68
C PRO A 7 -7.15 -2.17 -4.87
N SER A 8 -5.99 -2.33 -5.53
CA SER A 8 -5.35 -3.64 -5.65
C SER A 8 -4.73 -4.09 -4.32
N ALA A 9 -4.12 -3.17 -3.57
CA ALA A 9 -3.58 -3.45 -2.25
C ALA A 9 -4.71 -3.76 -1.24
N ASP A 10 -5.79 -2.99 -1.27
CA ASP A 10 -6.99 -3.22 -0.43
C ASP A 10 -7.54 -4.62 -0.60
N VAL A 11 -7.72 -5.09 -1.83
CA VAL A 11 -8.20 -6.45 -2.08
C VAL A 11 -7.27 -7.52 -1.46
N ILE A 12 -5.95 -7.29 -1.45
CA ILE A 12 -5.00 -8.21 -0.84
C ILE A 12 -5.15 -8.19 0.67
N TRP A 13 -5.11 -7.01 1.30
CA TRP A 13 -5.20 -6.87 2.76
C TRP A 13 -6.54 -7.32 3.31
N GLU A 14 -7.63 -6.97 2.65
CA GLU A 14 -8.96 -7.37 3.07
C GLU A 14 -9.24 -8.86 2.82
N SER A 15 -8.43 -9.54 2.01
CA SER A 15 -8.65 -10.96 1.71
C SER A 15 -8.36 -11.86 2.90
N VAL A 16 -7.50 -11.46 3.83
CA VAL A 16 -7.06 -12.28 4.96
C VAL A 16 -7.03 -11.49 6.26
N SER A 17 -7.63 -12.02 7.33
CA SER A 17 -7.53 -11.42 8.66
C SER A 17 -7.83 -12.42 9.77
N THR A 18 -7.30 -12.14 10.96
CA THR A 18 -7.63 -12.85 12.19
C THR A 18 -8.11 -11.83 13.23
N THR A 19 -9.36 -11.95 13.65
CA THR A 19 -9.96 -11.07 14.67
C THR A 19 -10.12 -11.85 15.97
N ILE A 20 -9.51 -11.37 17.05
CA ILE A 20 -9.66 -11.94 18.39
C ILE A 20 -10.61 -11.06 19.19
N SER A 21 -11.67 -11.66 19.72
CA SER A 21 -12.68 -10.94 20.53
C SER A 21 -13.08 -11.74 21.76
N ALA A 22 -13.87 -11.14 22.65
CA ALA A 22 -14.47 -11.83 23.79
C ALA A 22 -15.38 -13.02 23.37
N ARG A 23 -15.82 -13.08 22.10
CA ARG A 23 -16.64 -14.16 21.55
C ARG A 23 -15.81 -15.31 20.95
N GLY A 24 -14.49 -15.17 20.89
CA GLY A 24 -13.57 -16.12 20.26
C GLY A 24 -12.79 -15.49 19.10
N THR A 25 -12.11 -16.35 18.34
CA THR A 25 -11.30 -15.99 17.17
C THR A 25 -12.09 -16.20 15.88
N GLU A 26 -12.10 -15.20 15.01
CA GLU A 26 -12.69 -15.26 13.67
C GLU A 26 -11.60 -15.09 12.61
N GLU A 27 -11.58 -15.97 11.61
CA GLU A 27 -10.62 -15.94 10.50
C GLU A 27 -11.32 -15.70 9.17
N LYS A 28 -10.87 -14.67 8.45
CA LYS A 28 -11.25 -14.36 7.06
C LYS A 28 -10.13 -14.82 6.14
N PHE A 29 -10.46 -15.57 5.10
CA PHE A 29 -9.55 -15.95 4.01
C PHE A 29 -10.35 -16.49 2.82
N PRO A 30 -9.78 -16.51 1.59
CA PRO A 30 -10.46 -17.03 0.41
C PRO A 30 -10.83 -18.52 0.56
N ARG A 31 -12.10 -18.86 0.31
CA ARG A 31 -12.68 -20.19 0.57
C ARG A 31 -12.78 -21.07 -0.67
N ASN A 32 -12.66 -20.50 -1.86
CA ASN A 32 -12.78 -21.21 -3.12
C ASN A 32 -11.83 -20.65 -4.18
N ASP A 33 -11.73 -21.38 -5.30
CA ASP A 33 -10.81 -21.06 -6.38
C ASP A 33 -11.06 -19.70 -7.03
N GLU A 34 -12.31 -19.24 -7.09
CA GLU A 34 -12.63 -17.93 -7.67
C GLU A 34 -12.21 -16.79 -6.75
N GLU A 35 -12.39 -16.94 -5.44
CA GLU A 35 -11.87 -15.96 -4.47
C GLU A 35 -10.34 -15.89 -4.51
N TRP A 36 -9.65 -17.04 -4.52
CA TRP A 36 -8.19 -17.07 -4.66
C TRP A 36 -7.72 -16.44 -5.98
N LYS A 37 -8.42 -16.70 -7.10
CA LYS A 37 -8.13 -16.03 -8.37
C LYS A 37 -8.36 -14.52 -8.30
N GLY A 38 -9.37 -14.06 -7.57
CA GLY A 38 -9.63 -12.64 -7.34
C GLY A 38 -8.45 -11.95 -6.66
N VAL A 39 -7.97 -12.50 -5.54
CA VAL A 39 -6.80 -11.98 -4.82
C VAL A 39 -5.54 -12.03 -5.70
N ARG A 40 -5.36 -13.10 -6.47
CA ARG A 40 -4.22 -13.21 -7.41
C ARG A 40 -4.24 -12.13 -8.48
N ARG A 41 -5.41 -11.80 -9.03
CA ARG A 41 -5.53 -10.72 -10.03
C ARG A 41 -5.15 -9.38 -9.41
N ALA A 42 -5.63 -9.09 -8.21
CA ALA A 42 -5.26 -7.87 -7.49
C ALA A 42 -3.75 -7.80 -7.21
N ALA A 43 -3.12 -8.89 -6.75
CA ALA A 43 -1.67 -8.95 -6.59
C ALA A 43 -0.90 -8.65 -7.89
N ILE A 44 -1.35 -9.19 -9.02
CA ILE A 44 -0.74 -8.87 -10.33
C ILE A 44 -0.97 -7.40 -10.69
N GLN A 45 -2.18 -6.85 -10.49
CA GLN A 45 -2.47 -5.46 -10.78
C GLN A 45 -1.63 -4.50 -9.92
N LEU A 46 -1.40 -4.82 -8.65
CA LEU A 46 -0.49 -4.08 -7.79
C LEU A 46 0.95 -4.13 -8.31
N MET A 47 1.44 -5.34 -8.60
CA MET A 47 2.78 -5.56 -9.15
C MET A 47 3.00 -4.80 -10.46
N GLU A 48 2.06 -4.88 -11.40
CA GLU A 48 2.11 -4.14 -12.67
C GLU A 48 1.92 -2.64 -12.48
N GLY A 49 1.13 -2.23 -11.49
CA GLY A 49 0.93 -0.84 -11.08
C GLY A 49 2.25 -0.15 -10.71
N THR A 50 3.18 -0.88 -10.10
CA THR A 50 4.52 -0.34 -9.79
C THR A 50 5.30 0.04 -11.06
N ASN A 51 5.16 -0.72 -12.15
CA ASN A 51 5.79 -0.39 -13.43
C ASN A 51 5.21 0.89 -14.03
N LEU A 52 3.93 1.19 -13.79
CA LEU A 52 3.33 2.45 -14.23
C LEU A 52 4.01 3.65 -13.56
N LEU A 53 4.47 3.52 -12.30
CA LEU A 53 5.19 4.58 -11.57
C LEU A 53 6.55 4.93 -12.19
N LEU A 54 7.08 4.04 -13.03
CA LEU A 54 8.37 4.20 -13.68
C LEU A 54 8.28 4.85 -15.06
N ILE A 55 7.07 5.01 -15.61
CA ILE A 55 6.85 5.60 -16.93
C ILE A 55 7.39 7.06 -16.94
N PRO A 56 8.33 7.39 -17.83
CA PRO A 56 8.83 8.75 -17.95
C PRO A 56 7.71 9.76 -18.25
N GLY A 57 7.69 10.88 -17.53
CA GLY A 57 6.69 11.94 -17.72
C GLY A 57 5.29 11.63 -17.18
N ARG A 58 5.09 10.50 -16.48
CA ARG A 58 3.84 10.25 -15.77
C ARG A 58 3.64 11.27 -14.66
N ARG A 59 2.51 11.98 -14.70
CA ARG A 59 2.09 12.93 -13.67
C ARG A 59 1.64 12.20 -12.40
N VAL A 60 1.89 12.81 -11.25
CA VAL A 60 1.41 12.30 -9.94
C VAL A 60 -0.12 12.40 -9.84
N ALA A 61 -0.69 13.50 -10.32
CA ALA A 61 -2.10 13.82 -10.29
C ALA A 61 -2.52 14.55 -11.58
N GLN A 62 -3.83 14.66 -11.83
CA GLN A 62 -4.36 15.47 -12.92
C GLN A 62 -4.12 16.96 -12.65
N SER A 63 -4.15 17.76 -13.71
CA SER A 63 -3.98 19.21 -13.58
C SER A 63 -5.11 19.80 -12.73
N GLY A 64 -4.75 20.45 -11.62
CA GLY A 64 -5.70 21.12 -10.73
C GLY A 64 -6.26 20.25 -9.60
N GLU A 65 -5.88 18.97 -9.52
CA GLU A 65 -6.15 18.14 -8.35
C GLU A 65 -5.39 18.67 -7.12
N LYS A 66 -5.94 18.38 -5.94
CA LYS A 66 -5.43 18.83 -4.65
C LYS A 66 -5.29 17.66 -3.70
N SER A 67 -4.42 17.81 -2.71
CA SER A 67 -4.33 16.86 -1.60
C SER A 67 -5.69 16.75 -0.88
N GLU A 68 -6.02 15.55 -0.46
CA GLU A 68 -7.22 15.26 0.33
C GLU A 68 -7.05 15.67 1.81
N ALA A 69 -5.81 15.67 2.30
CA ALA A 69 -5.43 16.16 3.62
C ALA A 69 -4.39 17.30 3.56
N PRO A 70 -4.79 18.53 3.13
CA PRO A 70 -3.90 19.67 3.12
C PRO A 70 -3.27 19.91 4.50
N ASN A 71 -1.97 20.20 4.53
CA ASN A 71 -1.09 20.35 5.71
C ASN A 71 -0.53 19.05 6.32
N ILE A 72 -1.07 17.88 5.96
CA ILE A 72 -0.50 16.58 6.32
C ILE A 72 0.29 16.05 5.12
N GLU A 73 -0.38 15.98 3.98
CA GLU A 73 0.18 15.58 2.71
C GLU A 73 0.70 16.80 1.93
N LEU A 74 1.67 16.55 1.06
CA LEU A 74 2.13 17.53 0.08
C LEU A 74 1.13 17.69 -1.07
N GLU A 75 1.10 18.89 -1.66
CA GLU A 75 0.36 19.12 -2.90
C GLU A 75 0.99 18.34 -4.06
N PRO A 76 0.19 17.90 -5.05
CA PRO A 76 0.69 17.06 -6.14
C PRO A 76 1.90 17.63 -6.89
N GLU A 77 1.95 18.94 -7.11
CA GLU A 77 3.11 19.58 -7.76
C GLU A 77 4.38 19.50 -6.90
N GLN A 78 4.24 19.52 -5.58
CA GLN A 78 5.38 19.36 -4.65
C GLN A 78 5.88 17.91 -4.66
N ILE A 79 4.96 16.93 -4.65
CA ILE A 79 5.29 15.50 -4.77
C ILE A 79 6.05 15.26 -6.08
N GLU A 80 5.53 15.76 -7.20
CA GLU A 80 6.14 15.60 -8.52
C GLU A 80 7.54 16.25 -8.57
N ALA A 81 7.71 17.45 -8.00
CA ALA A 81 9.01 18.10 -7.93
C ALA A 81 10.03 17.26 -7.12
N LEU A 82 9.63 16.71 -5.98
CA LEU A 82 10.49 15.84 -5.16
C LEU A 82 10.88 14.56 -5.89
N ILE A 83 9.92 13.90 -6.54
CA ILE A 83 10.18 12.72 -7.35
C ILE A 83 11.17 13.03 -8.47
N ASN A 84 11.00 14.15 -9.18
CA ASN A 84 11.87 14.54 -10.28
C ASN A 84 13.29 14.91 -9.83
N GLN A 85 13.46 15.41 -8.60
CA GLN A 85 14.77 15.69 -8.00
C GLN A 85 15.48 14.41 -7.49
N ASP A 86 14.74 13.34 -7.22
CA ASP A 86 15.27 12.10 -6.64
C ASP A 86 14.77 10.85 -7.39
N ARG A 87 14.98 10.84 -8.70
CA ARG A 87 14.51 9.75 -9.59
C ARG A 87 15.14 8.40 -9.29
N GLU A 88 16.38 8.37 -8.81
CA GLU A 88 17.06 7.12 -8.48
C GLU A 88 16.41 6.44 -7.27
N THR A 89 16.14 7.19 -6.20
CA THR A 89 15.46 6.63 -5.03
C THR A 89 14.02 6.25 -5.34
N TRP A 90 13.30 7.05 -6.12
CA TRP A 90 11.95 6.71 -6.58
C TRP A 90 11.92 5.35 -7.31
N GLN A 91 12.86 5.12 -8.23
CA GLN A 91 12.98 3.85 -8.95
C GLN A 91 13.25 2.67 -8.00
N LYS A 92 14.16 2.84 -7.05
CA LYS A 92 14.48 1.81 -6.06
C LYS A 92 13.26 1.45 -5.20
N LEU A 93 12.50 2.45 -4.76
CA LEU A 93 11.31 2.23 -3.93
C LEU A 93 10.17 1.58 -4.72
N ALA A 94 9.97 1.97 -5.99
CA ALA A 94 9.00 1.32 -6.86
C ALA A 94 9.35 -0.15 -7.11
N HIS A 95 10.63 -0.48 -7.34
CA HIS A 95 11.06 -1.89 -7.41
C HIS A 95 10.93 -2.61 -6.07
N GLY A 96 11.18 -1.95 -4.95
CA GLY A 96 10.94 -2.53 -3.62
C GLY A 96 9.49 -2.94 -3.39
N LEU A 97 8.53 -2.12 -3.86
CA LEU A 97 7.11 -2.48 -3.85
C LEU A 97 6.79 -3.61 -4.82
N TYR A 98 7.43 -3.65 -6.00
CA TYR A 98 7.29 -4.77 -6.92
C TYR A 98 7.72 -6.09 -6.26
N ASP A 99 8.91 -6.08 -5.64
CA ASP A 99 9.53 -7.24 -5.02
C ASP A 99 8.73 -7.75 -3.81
N SER A 100 8.07 -6.86 -3.05
CA SER A 100 7.25 -7.24 -1.89
C SER A 100 6.00 -8.04 -2.27
N VAL A 101 5.54 -7.95 -3.52
CA VAL A 101 4.37 -8.72 -4.02
C VAL A 101 4.75 -10.16 -4.40
N ILE A 102 6.02 -10.46 -4.67
CA ILE A 102 6.49 -11.80 -5.04
C ILE A 102 6.12 -12.88 -3.99
N PRO A 103 6.45 -12.71 -2.69
CA PRO A 103 6.09 -13.70 -1.67
C PRO A 103 4.56 -13.81 -1.48
N VAL A 104 3.82 -12.72 -1.69
CA VAL A 104 2.35 -12.71 -1.65
C VAL A 104 1.76 -13.58 -2.77
N LEU A 105 2.27 -13.44 -4.00
CA LEU A 105 1.87 -14.32 -5.11
C LEU A 105 2.18 -15.79 -4.83
N ALA A 106 3.34 -16.09 -4.23
CA ALA A 106 3.69 -17.46 -3.85
C ALA A 106 2.72 -18.03 -2.80
N ALA A 107 2.31 -17.23 -1.81
CA ALA A 107 1.31 -17.62 -0.81
C ALA A 107 -0.07 -17.87 -1.45
N ILE A 108 -0.48 -17.01 -2.37
CA ILE A 108 -1.74 -17.12 -3.13
C ILE A 108 -1.75 -18.39 -4.00
N ASP A 109 -0.67 -18.66 -4.73
CA ASP A 109 -0.56 -19.84 -5.60
C ASP A 109 -0.59 -21.14 -4.79
N LYS A 110 -0.09 -21.13 -3.55
CA LYS A 110 -0.21 -22.23 -2.59
C LYS A 110 -1.57 -22.29 -1.87
N LYS A 111 -2.41 -21.25 -2.01
CA LYS A 111 -3.64 -21.05 -1.23
C LYS A 111 -3.41 -21.10 0.29
N SER A 112 -2.30 -20.52 0.74
CA SER A 112 -1.93 -20.48 2.16
C SER A 112 -2.39 -19.17 2.79
N ALA A 113 -3.44 -19.22 3.62
CA ALA A 113 -3.93 -18.06 4.35
C ALA A 113 -2.88 -17.52 5.35
N GLU A 114 -2.16 -18.41 6.02
CA GLU A 114 -1.10 -18.05 6.97
C GLU A 114 0.06 -17.32 6.26
N GLU A 115 0.56 -17.88 5.15
CA GLU A 115 1.63 -17.22 4.40
C GLU A 115 1.14 -15.89 3.82
N LEU A 116 -0.11 -15.81 3.36
CA LEU A 116 -0.68 -14.57 2.81
C LEU A 116 -0.73 -13.47 3.88
N LEU A 117 -1.23 -13.80 5.08
CA LEU A 117 -1.27 -12.88 6.22
C LEU A 117 0.12 -12.39 6.63
N ASN A 118 1.09 -13.30 6.68
CA ASN A 118 2.45 -12.99 7.12
C ASN A 118 3.25 -12.18 6.08
N THR A 119 2.96 -12.38 4.79
CA THR A 119 3.73 -11.75 3.70
C THR A 119 3.14 -10.41 3.26
N SER A 120 1.85 -10.14 3.49
CA SER A 120 1.19 -8.89 3.06
C SER A 120 1.66 -7.64 3.80
N ASP A 121 2.22 -7.77 5.01
CA ASP A 121 2.81 -6.64 5.76
C ASP A 121 4.05 -6.05 5.05
N ALA A 122 4.74 -6.82 4.20
CA ALA A 122 5.83 -6.29 3.40
C ALA A 122 5.36 -5.27 2.35
N ILE A 123 4.10 -5.36 1.88
CA ILE A 123 3.51 -4.38 0.97
C ILE A 123 3.32 -3.05 1.72
N ASP A 124 2.71 -3.10 2.90
CA ASP A 124 2.48 -1.92 3.75
C ASP A 124 3.78 -1.16 4.03
N ARG A 125 4.83 -1.88 4.49
CA ARG A 125 6.14 -1.27 4.73
C ARG A 125 6.75 -0.64 3.48
N ALA A 126 6.56 -1.25 2.31
CA ALA A 126 7.06 -0.70 1.05
C ALA A 126 6.29 0.58 0.65
N CYS A 127 4.97 0.61 0.85
CA CYS A 127 4.13 1.79 0.68
C CYS A 127 4.60 2.93 1.62
N GLU A 128 4.69 2.66 2.92
CA GLU A 128 5.07 3.65 3.94
C GLU A 128 6.47 4.22 3.72
N THR A 129 7.43 3.37 3.34
CA THR A 129 8.79 3.84 3.03
C THR A 129 8.80 4.88 1.91
N CYS A 130 7.91 4.72 0.92
CA CYS A 130 7.75 5.67 -0.17
C CYS A 130 6.96 6.91 0.27
N HIS A 131 5.84 6.71 0.97
CA HIS A 131 4.95 7.79 1.39
C HIS A 131 5.60 8.75 2.39
N LEU A 132 6.36 8.23 3.36
CA LEU A 132 7.16 9.03 4.30
C LEU A 132 8.26 9.85 3.64
N LYS A 133 8.58 9.58 2.37
CA LYS A 133 9.56 10.35 1.60
C LYS A 133 8.91 11.37 0.66
N TYR A 134 7.80 11.00 0.03
CA TYR A 134 7.22 11.78 -1.06
C TYR A 134 5.81 12.31 -0.81
N TRP A 135 4.99 11.67 0.03
CA TRP A 135 3.60 12.07 0.25
C TRP A 135 3.41 12.90 1.52
N TYR A 136 3.78 12.37 2.70
CA TYR A 136 3.73 13.07 4.00
C TYR A 136 5.09 13.07 4.72
N PRO A 137 6.16 13.63 4.11
CA PRO A 137 7.50 13.60 4.69
C PRO A 137 7.65 14.41 5.99
N ASN A 138 6.66 15.21 6.36
CA ASN A 138 6.65 15.91 7.64
C ASN A 138 6.37 14.97 8.82
N GLU A 139 5.61 13.90 8.63
CA GLU A 139 5.40 12.86 9.65
C GLU A 139 6.69 12.07 9.91
N ALA A 140 7.47 11.79 8.87
CA ALA A 140 8.79 11.17 9.00
C ALA A 140 9.75 12.05 9.83
N ARG A 141 9.59 13.37 9.74
CA ARG A 141 10.41 14.37 10.47
C ARG A 141 9.89 14.65 11.87
N ASN A 142 8.63 14.32 12.15
CA ASN A 142 8.01 14.51 13.45
C ASN A 142 7.29 13.23 13.91
N PRO A 143 8.00 12.30 14.57
CA PRO A 143 7.44 11.02 15.04
C PRO A 143 6.24 11.17 15.98
N GLN A 144 6.02 12.35 16.55
CA GLN A 144 4.86 12.65 17.41
C GLN A 144 3.55 12.72 16.61
N LEU A 145 3.61 12.86 15.28
CA LEU A 145 2.45 12.81 14.39
C LEU A 145 2.06 11.38 13.99
N GLN A 146 2.93 10.38 14.22
CA GLN A 146 2.69 8.97 13.91
C GLN A 146 1.87 8.25 14.99
N GLU A 147 1.81 8.82 16.20
CA GLU A 147 0.90 8.35 17.23
C GLU A 147 -0.49 8.95 17.01
N GLY A 148 -1.35 8.25 16.27
CA GLY A 148 -2.78 8.57 16.22
C GLY A 148 -3.39 8.71 17.62
N PRO A 149 -4.56 9.36 17.77
CA PRO A 149 -5.13 9.71 19.07
C PRO A 149 -5.25 8.48 19.98
N LYS A 150 -4.49 8.46 21.09
CA LYS A 150 -4.43 7.35 22.06
C LYS A 150 -5.72 7.13 22.87
N ASP A 151 -6.78 7.90 22.65
CA ASP A 151 -8.02 7.81 23.43
C ASP A 151 -9.25 8.20 22.58
N ALA A 152 -9.81 7.25 21.83
CA ALA A 152 -11.16 7.39 21.24
C ALA A 152 -12.06 6.16 21.40
N GLU A 153 -11.65 5.14 22.16
CA GLU A 153 -12.51 4.01 22.55
C GLU A 153 -12.77 3.99 24.06
N LYS A 154 -13.41 5.04 24.57
CA LYS A 154 -14.17 4.98 25.82
C LYS A 154 -15.41 5.87 25.72
N LYS A 155 -16.44 5.36 25.05
CA LYS A 155 -17.85 5.66 25.38
C LYS A 155 -18.72 4.45 25.14
#